data_AF-A0A962BJB5-F1
#
_entry.id   AF-A0A962BJB5-F1
#
_cell.length_a   1.000
_cell.length_b   1.000
_cell.length_c   1.000
_cell.angle_alpha   90.00
_cell.angle_beta   90.00
_cell.angle_gamma   90.00
#
_symmetry.space_group_name_H-M   'P 1'
#
loop_
_entity.id
_entity.type
_entity.pdbx_description
1 polymer ?
#
loop_
_entity_poly.entity_id
_entity_poly.type
_entity_poly.pdbx_seq_one_letter_code
_entity_poly.pdbx_strand_id
1 'polypeptide(L)'
;MLKSGFRYRRGVTAMATIQTQVSATIAATTKDQLDRFTQELGLKKNFVVEQALLYFMQARRELPDEAFIPSRMVVDGDAFGRVATMLQARSEPSAALRELMRGDEN
;
A
#
# COMPACT_ATOMS: atom_id res chain seq x y z
N MET A 1 -44.68 -37.53 -36.77
CA MET A 1 -45.29 -36.73 -35.69
C MET A 1 -44.19 -36.26 -34.73
N LEU A 2 -44.10 -34.96 -34.52
CA LEU A 2 -43.17 -34.27 -33.62
C LEU A 2 -43.37 -34.68 -32.16
N LYS A 3 -42.29 -34.64 -31.36
CA LYS A 3 -42.23 -33.75 -30.17
C LYS A 3 -40.81 -33.63 -29.61
N SER A 4 -40.34 -32.41 -29.69
CA SER A 4 -39.18 -31.80 -29.05
C SER A 4 -39.27 -31.84 -27.53
N GLY A 5 -38.11 -31.87 -26.87
CA GLY A 5 -37.98 -31.81 -25.42
C GLY A 5 -36.56 -31.45 -24.97
N PHE A 6 -36.03 -30.34 -25.50
CA PHE A 6 -34.75 -29.77 -25.09
C PHE A 6 -34.88 -29.25 -23.65
N ARG A 7 -34.28 -29.93 -22.68
CA ARG A 7 -34.18 -29.44 -21.29
C ARG A 7 -32.80 -28.83 -21.08
N TYR A 8 -32.76 -27.49 -21.13
CA TYR A 8 -31.66 -26.70 -20.60
C TYR A 8 -31.61 -26.89 -19.07
N ARG A 9 -30.72 -27.73 -18.56
CA ARG A 9 -30.27 -27.61 -17.17
C ARG A 9 -29.10 -26.64 -17.17
N ARG A 10 -29.40 -25.38 -16.85
CA ARG A 10 -28.41 -24.37 -16.46
C ARG A 10 -27.53 -24.98 -15.36
N GLY A 11 -26.31 -25.37 -15.73
CA GLY A 11 -25.23 -25.54 -14.77
C GLY A 11 -24.83 -24.16 -14.27
N VAL A 12 -25.53 -23.67 -13.24
CA VAL A 12 -24.94 -22.63 -12.40
C VAL A 12 -23.92 -23.37 -11.54
N THR A 13 -22.68 -23.45 -12.04
CA THR A 13 -21.53 -23.70 -11.17
C THR A 13 -21.54 -22.53 -10.21
N ALA A 14 -22.02 -22.75 -8.99
CA ALA A 14 -21.65 -21.90 -7.88
C ALA A 14 -20.13 -21.88 -7.90
N MET A 15 -19.51 -20.74 -8.25
CA MET A 15 -18.09 -20.55 -7.98
C MET A 15 -17.95 -20.56 -6.47
N ALA A 16 -17.81 -21.76 -5.90
CA ALA A 16 -17.24 -21.94 -4.60
C ALA A 16 -15.97 -21.08 -4.61
N THR A 17 -15.89 -20.12 -3.71
CA THR A 17 -14.70 -19.32 -3.48
C THR A 17 -13.54 -20.30 -3.29
N ILE A 18 -12.73 -20.46 -4.33
CA ILE A 18 -11.70 -21.49 -4.36
C ILE A 18 -10.59 -20.99 -3.43
N GLN A 19 -10.64 -21.39 -2.16
CA GLN A 19 -9.61 -21.05 -1.19
C GLN A 19 -8.38 -21.91 -1.47
N THR A 20 -7.23 -21.27 -1.65
CA THR A 20 -5.93 -21.94 -1.85
C THR A 20 -5.09 -21.76 -0.59
N GLN A 21 -4.41 -22.82 -0.16
CA GLN A 21 -3.51 -22.77 0.98
C GLN A 21 -2.08 -22.48 0.51
N VAL A 22 -1.40 -21.57 1.22
CA VAL A 22 0.03 -21.28 1.03
C VAL A 22 0.74 -21.64 2.35
N SER A 23 1.96 -22.19 2.24
CA SER A 23 2.81 -22.49 3.39
C SER A 23 4.18 -21.85 3.22
N ALA A 24 4.73 -21.33 4.31
CA ALA A 24 6.05 -20.70 4.35
C ALA A 24 6.67 -20.86 5.73
N THR A 25 8.01 -20.90 5.80
CA THR A 25 8.74 -20.83 7.07
C THR A 25 9.03 -19.37 7.39
N ILE A 26 8.69 -18.94 8.60
CA ILE A 26 8.98 -17.59 9.12
C ILE A 26 9.74 -17.69 10.44
N ALA A 27 10.39 -16.60 10.83
CA ALA A 27 11.00 -16.50 12.15
C ALA A 27 9.93 -16.63 13.25
N ALA A 28 10.28 -17.30 14.36
CA ALA A 28 9.37 -17.45 15.51
C ALA A 28 8.92 -16.08 16.06
N THR A 29 9.83 -15.12 16.12
CA THR A 29 9.55 -13.75 16.55
C THR A 29 8.52 -13.03 15.67
N THR A 30 8.53 -13.28 14.36
CA THR A 30 7.55 -12.72 13.42
C THR A 30 6.16 -13.35 13.64
N LYS A 31 6.10 -14.66 13.88
CA LYS A 31 4.85 -15.33 14.24
C LYS A 31 4.25 -14.72 15.52
N ASP A 32 5.06 -14.51 16.55
CA ASP A 32 4.59 -13.93 17.82
C ASP A 32 4.07 -12.50 17.66
N GLN A 33 4.67 -11.71 16.76
CA GLN A 33 4.16 -10.38 16.41
C GLN A 33 2.81 -10.45 15.69
N LEU A 34 2.66 -11.34 14.71
CA LEU A 34 1.40 -11.55 14.00
C LEU A 34 0.29 -12.00 14.96
N ASP A 35 0.61 -12.91 15.86
CA ASP A 35 -0.33 -13.45 16.84
C ASP A 35 -0.85 -12.36 17.77
N ARG A 36 0.04 -11.53 18.34
CA ARG A 36 -0.36 -10.38 19.17
C ARG A 36 -1.19 -9.37 18.41
N PHE A 37 -0.74 -8.99 17.21
CA PHE A 37 -1.44 -8.01 16.37
C PHE A 37 -2.88 -8.44 16.05
N THR A 38 -3.06 -9.71 15.67
CA THR A 38 -4.39 -10.26 15.37
C THR A 38 -5.28 -10.36 16.60
N GLN A 39 -4.70 -10.68 17.77
CA GLN A 39 -5.44 -10.75 19.03
C GLN A 39 -5.89 -9.36 19.50
N GLU A 40 -5.00 -8.37 19.47
CA GLU A 40 -5.28 -6.98 19.90
C GLU A 40 -6.39 -6.34 19.05
N LEU A 41 -6.42 -6.63 17.75
CA LEU A 41 -7.38 -6.03 16.81
C LEU A 41 -8.59 -6.92 16.51
N GLY A 42 -8.66 -8.13 17.09
CA GLY A 42 -9.74 -9.09 16.82
C GLY A 42 -9.81 -9.58 15.37
N LEU A 43 -8.67 -9.62 14.68
CA LEU A 43 -8.58 -9.98 13.26
C LEU A 43 -8.25 -11.46 13.05
N LYS A 44 -8.70 -12.03 11.93
CA LYS A 44 -8.30 -13.40 11.53
C LYS A 44 -6.88 -13.38 10.95
N LYS A 45 -6.04 -14.34 11.35
CA LYS A 45 -4.67 -14.49 10.81
C LYS A 45 -4.66 -14.62 9.28
N ASN A 46 -5.54 -15.44 8.70
CA ASN A 46 -5.63 -15.59 7.25
C ASN A 46 -5.95 -14.26 6.54
N PHE A 47 -6.83 -13.44 7.12
CA PHE A 47 -7.15 -12.12 6.57
C PHE A 47 -5.92 -11.21 6.57
N VAL A 48 -5.19 -11.14 7.70
CA VAL A 48 -3.97 -10.33 7.78
C VAL A 48 -2.90 -10.80 6.80
N VAL A 49 -2.69 -12.11 6.67
CA VAL A 49 -1.72 -12.68 5.71
C VAL A 49 -2.11 -12.35 4.27
N GLU A 50 -3.39 -12.50 3.91
CA GLU A 50 -3.87 -12.18 2.57
C GLU A 50 -3.70 -10.70 2.24
N GLN A 51 -4.09 -9.80 3.15
CA GLN A 51 -3.90 -8.37 2.97
C GLN A 51 -2.42 -7.99 2.88
N ALA A 52 -1.57 -8.57 3.73
CA ALA A 52 -0.13 -8.31 3.68
C ALA A 52 0.49 -8.73 2.33
N LEU A 53 0.10 -9.88 1.78
CA LEU A 53 0.55 -10.34 0.46
C LEU A 53 0.07 -9.41 -0.66
N LEU A 54 -1.20 -9.01 -0.64
CA LEU A 54 -1.77 -8.09 -1.63
C LEU A 54 -1.06 -6.73 -1.61
N TYR A 55 -0.91 -6.14 -0.42
CA TYR A 55 -0.23 -4.86 -0.26
C TYR A 55 1.24 -4.93 -0.66
N PHE A 56 1.93 -6.00 -0.29
CA PHE A 56 3.33 -6.19 -0.68
C PHE A 56 3.49 -6.24 -2.21
N MET A 57 2.65 -7.02 -2.91
CA MET A 57 2.67 -7.10 -4.37
C MET A 57 2.26 -5.79 -5.06
N GLN A 58 1.27 -5.08 -4.50
CA GLN A 58 0.82 -3.80 -5.04
C GLN A 58 1.88 -2.72 -4.89
N ALA A 59 2.48 -2.59 -3.69
CA ALA A 59 3.57 -1.66 -3.45
C ALA A 59 4.75 -1.89 -4.40
N ARG A 60 5.08 -3.16 -4.70
CA ARG A 60 6.11 -3.54 -5.68
C ARG A 60 5.78 -3.22 -7.14
N ARG A 61 4.49 -3.10 -7.49
CA ARG A 61 4.05 -2.73 -8.86
C ARG A 61 3.95 -1.23 -9.04
N GLU A 62 3.57 -0.51 -7.99
CA GLU A 62 3.38 0.94 -8.04
C GLU A 62 4.68 1.73 -7.88
N LEU A 63 5.68 1.15 -7.22
CA LEU A 63 6.93 1.82 -6.91
C LEU A 63 8.12 1.08 -7.55
N PRO A 64 8.90 1.74 -8.42
CA PRO A 64 10.18 1.22 -8.90
C PRO A 64 11.09 0.84 -7.72
N ASP A 65 12.00 -0.12 -7.88
CA ASP A 65 12.88 -0.59 -6.80
C ASP A 65 13.72 0.57 -6.18
N GLU A 66 13.92 1.66 -6.93
CA GLU A 66 14.61 2.88 -6.49
C GLU A 66 13.81 3.73 -5.48
N ALA A 67 12.49 3.55 -5.39
CA ALA A 67 11.62 4.33 -4.49
C ALA A 67 11.72 3.90 -3.01
N PHE A 68 12.41 2.81 -2.72
CA PHE A 68 12.67 2.33 -1.36
C PHE A 68 13.93 2.97 -0.71
N ILE A 69 14.63 3.86 -1.41
CA ILE A 69 15.74 4.62 -0.85
C ILE A 69 15.17 5.93 -0.30
N PRO A 70 15.25 6.21 1.03
CA PRO A 70 14.95 7.54 1.53
C PRO A 70 15.85 8.52 0.79
N SER A 71 15.25 9.54 0.17
CA SER A 71 15.97 10.64 -0.46
C SER A 71 16.79 11.39 0.59
N ARG A 72 17.99 10.89 0.87
CA ARG A 72 18.91 11.49 1.84
C ARG A 72 19.66 12.63 1.15
N MET A 73 19.39 13.84 1.60
CA MET A 73 20.18 15.02 1.24
C MET A 73 21.31 15.19 2.28
N VAL A 74 22.56 15.04 1.85
CA VAL A 74 23.73 15.34 2.68
C VAL A 74 24.16 16.78 2.36
N VAL A 75 24.24 17.60 3.40
CA VAL A 75 24.65 19.02 3.30
C VAL A 75 25.82 19.29 4.22
N ASP A 76 26.61 20.31 3.93
CA ASP A 76 27.63 20.80 4.86
C ASP A 76 26.99 21.51 6.08
N GLY A 77 27.80 21.77 7.10
CA GLY A 77 27.32 22.34 8.36
C GLY A 77 26.69 23.72 8.22
N ASP A 78 27.23 24.56 7.33
CA ASP A 78 26.74 25.93 7.12
C ASP A 78 25.40 25.92 6.38
N ALA A 79 25.27 25.08 5.36
CA ALA A 79 24.03 24.81 4.65
C ALA A 79 22.97 24.25 5.62
N PHE A 80 23.34 23.32 6.50
CA PHE A 80 22.44 22.81 7.53
C PHE A 80 21.92 23.92 8.47
N GLY A 81 22.81 24.77 8.97
CA GLY A 81 22.45 25.88 9.87
C GLY A 81 21.47 26.86 9.23
N ARG A 82 21.67 27.19 7.94
CA ARG A 82 20.74 28.03 7.17
C ARG A 82 19.35 27.39 7.06
N VAL A 83 19.29 26.11 6.69
CA VAL A 83 18.02 25.38 6.56
C VAL A 83 17.29 25.29 7.90
N ALA A 84 18.00 24.96 8.99
CA ALA A 84 17.42 24.89 10.33
C ALA A 84 16.81 26.23 10.76
N THR A 85 17.50 27.34 10.47
CA THR A 85 17.00 28.69 10.76
C THR A 85 15.72 29.00 9.96
N MET A 86 15.70 28.68 8.66
CA MET A 86 14.53 28.90 7.81
C MET A 86 13.31 28.09 8.27
N LEU A 87 13.51 26.84 8.71
CA LEU A 87 12.44 25.99 9.24
C LEU A 87 11.83 26.56 10.54
N GLN A 88 12.66 27.13 11.42
CA GLN A 88 12.20 27.74 12.67
C GLN A 88 11.47 29.07 12.43
N ALA A 89 11.96 29.87 11.51
CA ALA A 89 11.45 31.22 11.25
C ALA A 89 10.02 31.24 10.68
N ARG A 90 9.53 30.13 10.10
CA ARG A 90 8.20 30.02 9.45
C ARG A 90 7.86 31.24 8.58
N SER A 91 8.81 31.66 7.75
CA SER A 91 8.64 32.86 6.93
C SER A 91 7.44 32.75 6.00
N GLU A 92 6.73 33.87 5.82
CA GLU A 92 5.61 33.90 4.88
C GLU A 92 6.08 33.63 3.44
N PRO A 93 5.26 32.94 2.62
CA PRO A 93 5.54 32.76 1.21
C PRO A 93 5.77 34.11 0.52
N SER A 94 6.81 34.20 -0.30
CA SER A 94 7.08 35.41 -1.08
C SER A 94 5.94 35.69 -2.06
N ALA A 95 5.77 36.95 -2.48
CA ALA A 95 4.77 37.32 -3.47
C ALA A 95 4.94 36.53 -4.78
N ALA A 96 6.19 36.35 -5.22
CA ALA A 96 6.51 35.55 -6.41
C ALA A 96 6.12 34.08 -6.26
N LEU A 97 6.33 33.48 -5.08
CA LEU A 97 5.90 32.11 -4.82
C LEU A 97 4.37 32.00 -4.79
N ARG A 98 3.67 32.99 -4.22
CA ARG A 98 2.21 33.04 -4.22
C ARG A 98 1.63 33.18 -5.62
N GLU A 99 2.28 33.96 -6.48
CA GLU A 99 1.92 34.09 -7.90
C GLU A 99 2.11 32.75 -8.62
N LEU A 100 3.29 32.14 -8.47
CA LEU A 100 3.58 30.82 -9.06
C LEU A 100 2.57 29.75 -8.63
N MET A 101 2.21 29.71 -7.34
CA MET A 101 1.31 28.72 -6.78
C MET A 101 -0.17 28.95 -7.11
N ARG A 102 -0.55 30.15 -7.59
CA ARG A 102 -1.90 30.38 -8.13
C ARG A 102 -2.10 29.69 -9.48
N GLY A 103 -1.01 29.36 -10.19
CA GLY A 103 -1.04 28.77 -11.51
C GLY A 103 -1.50 29.78 -12.57
N ASP A 104 -1.23 29.48 -13.85
CA ASP A 104 -1.89 30.19 -14.93
C ASP A 104 -3.35 29.71 -14.97
N GLU A 105 -4.31 30.61 -14.82
CA GLU A 105 -5.71 30.28 -15.12
C GLU A 105 -5.78 29.89 -16.60
N ASN A 106 -5.93 28.59 -16.87
CA ASN A 106 -6.18 28.03 -18.19
C ASN A 106 -7.51 27.30 -18.20
#